data_AF-A0A6M6E6B3-F1
#
_entry.id   AF-A0A6M6E6B3-F1
#
_cell.length_a   1.000
_cell.length_b   1.000
_cell.length_c   1.000
_cell.angle_alpha   90.00
_cell.angle_beta   90.00
_cell.angle_gamma   90.00
#
_symmetry.space_group_name_H-M   'P 1'
#
loop_
_entity.id
_entity.type
_entity.pdbx_description
1 polymer ?
#
loop_
_entity_poly.entity_id
_entity_poly.type
_entity_poly.pdbx_seq_one_letter_code
_entity_poly.pdbx_strand_id
1 'polypeptide(L)'
;MAVEKEMVNISIPKEFEPLLKDLFEKDNAAKNVQLLSSVMLFIAKQVTFERAAELSGYSLNDFINILNKLGINWMEYGEEEYLDDMEALRKIQGE
;
A
#
# COMPACT_ATOMS: atom_id res chain seq x y z
N MET A 1 25.80 0.06 -11.86
CA MET A 1 25.70 -1.38 -12.16
C MET A 1 24.27 -1.79 -11.83
N ALA A 2 23.52 -2.36 -12.77
CA ALA A 2 22.20 -2.90 -12.46
C ALA A 2 22.42 -4.15 -11.60
N VAL A 3 21.94 -4.13 -10.35
CA VAL A 3 21.92 -5.33 -9.51
C VAL A 3 20.88 -6.25 -10.12
N GLU A 4 21.30 -7.42 -10.61
CA GLU A 4 20.35 -8.44 -11.04
C GLU A 4 19.44 -8.78 -9.86
N LYS A 5 18.13 -8.61 -10.06
CA LYS A 5 17.14 -8.88 -9.02
C LYS A 5 16.97 -10.40 -8.94
N GLU A 6 17.37 -11.00 -7.81
CA GLU A 6 17.06 -12.40 -7.53
C GLU A 6 15.53 -12.56 -7.44
N MET A 7 14.98 -13.48 -8.23
CA MET A 7 13.54 -13.71 -8.33
C MET A 7 13.16 -14.98 -7.56
N VAL A 8 12.07 -14.91 -6.80
CA VAL A 8 11.48 -16.06 -6.11
C VAL A 8 10.32 -16.61 -6.93
N ASN A 9 10.31 -17.92 -7.19
CA ASN A 9 9.21 -18.59 -7.86
C ASN A 9 8.09 -18.91 -6.86
N ILE A 10 6.88 -18.44 -7.14
CA ILE A 10 5.69 -18.68 -6.31
C ILE A 10 4.70 -19.51 -7.11
N SER A 11 4.19 -20.58 -6.50
CA SER A 11 3.08 -21.37 -7.03
C SER A 11 1.79 -21.03 -6.27
N ILE A 12 0.74 -20.68 -7.00
CA ILE A 12 -0.59 -20.40 -6.44
C ILE A 12 -1.61 -21.40 -6.99
N PRO A 13 -2.66 -21.76 -6.23
CA PRO A 13 -3.74 -22.58 -6.75
C PRO A 13 -4.46 -21.88 -7.91
N LYS A 14 -4.83 -22.65 -8.95
CA LYS A 14 -5.41 -22.11 -10.19
C LYS A 14 -6.73 -21.36 -9.97
N GLU A 15 -7.49 -21.72 -8.94
CA GLU A 15 -8.71 -21.04 -8.54
C GLU A 15 -8.51 -19.58 -8.11
N PHE A 16 -7.29 -19.17 -7.75
CA PHE A 16 -6.97 -17.77 -7.43
C PHE A 16 -6.81 -16.90 -8.67
N GLU A 17 -6.49 -17.49 -9.83
CA GLU A 17 -6.26 -16.76 -11.07
C GLU A 17 -7.45 -15.84 -11.46
N PRO A 18 -8.72 -16.32 -11.52
CA PRO A 18 -9.86 -15.45 -11.84
C PRO A 18 -10.11 -14.39 -10.76
N LEU A 19 -9.82 -14.69 -9.49
CA LEU A 19 -10.00 -13.72 -8.40
C LEU A 19 -8.97 -12.59 -8.52
N LEU A 20 -7.74 -12.92 -8.88
CA LEU A 20 -6.65 -11.95 -9.02
C LEU A 20 -6.75 -11.11 -10.30
N LYS A 21 -7.34 -11.63 -11.38
CA LYS A 21 -7.37 -10.95 -12.70
C LYS A 21 -8.06 -9.59 -12.69
N ASP A 22 -9.03 -9.38 -11.79
CA ASP A 22 -9.86 -8.18 -11.76
C ASP A 22 -9.54 -7.23 -10.59
N LEU A 23 -8.54 -7.57 -9.77
CA LEU A 23 -8.27 -6.85 -8.52
C LEU A 23 -7.52 -5.52 -8.75
N PHE A 24 -6.47 -5.51 -9.60
CA PHE A 24 -5.68 -4.30 -9.88
C PHE A 24 -5.20 -4.20 -11.33
N GLU A 25 -4.28 -5.08 -11.75
CA GLU A 25 -3.84 -5.16 -13.14
C GLU A 25 -4.49 -6.33 -13.85
N LYS A 26 -5.17 -6.01 -14.95
CA LYS A 26 -5.81 -7.01 -15.80
C LYS A 26 -4.75 -7.96 -16.37
N ASP A 27 -4.99 -9.25 -16.21
CA ASP A 27 -4.15 -10.33 -16.78
C ASP A 27 -2.67 -10.34 -16.29
N ASN A 28 -2.36 -9.75 -15.13
CA ASN A 28 -1.02 -9.79 -14.53
C ASN A 28 -1.01 -10.34 -13.09
N ALA A 29 -1.15 -11.67 -12.98
CA ALA A 29 -1.22 -12.35 -11.68
C ALA A 29 0.02 -12.11 -10.81
N ALA A 30 1.22 -12.08 -11.40
CA ALA A 30 2.47 -11.87 -10.64
C ALA A 30 2.49 -10.48 -9.98
N LYS A 31 2.09 -9.44 -10.71
CA LYS A 31 2.04 -8.07 -10.17
C LYS A 31 0.93 -7.93 -9.12
N ASN A 32 -0.21 -8.60 -9.32
CA ASN A 32 -1.28 -8.62 -8.32
C ASN A 32 -0.83 -9.32 -7.03
N VAL A 33 -0.09 -10.43 -7.11
CA VAL A 33 0.52 -11.10 -5.94
C VAL A 33 1.55 -10.21 -5.25
N GLN A 34 2.41 -9.52 -6.01
CA GLN A 34 3.39 -8.58 -5.48
C GLN A 34 2.69 -7.44 -4.71
N LEU A 35 1.67 -6.83 -5.30
CA LEU A 35 0.90 -5.76 -4.67
C LEU A 35 0.21 -6.22 -3.39
N LEU A 36 -0.51 -7.34 -3.43
CA LEU A 36 -1.19 -7.90 -2.26
C LEU A 36 -0.19 -8.23 -1.13
N SER A 37 0.98 -8.76 -1.46
CA SER A 37 2.03 -9.05 -0.48
C SER A 37 2.55 -7.77 0.17
N SER A 38 2.81 -6.72 -0.60
CA SER A 38 3.23 -5.41 -0.08
C SER A 38 2.19 -4.79 0.85
N VAL A 39 0.91 -4.86 0.47
CA VAL A 39 -0.21 -4.40 1.30
C VAL A 39 -0.27 -5.18 2.62
N MET A 40 -0.17 -6.51 2.57
CA MET A 40 -0.22 -7.33 3.78
C MET A 40 0.97 -7.09 4.71
N LEU A 41 2.17 -6.89 4.17
CA LEU A 41 3.35 -6.53 4.97
C LEU A 41 3.20 -5.17 5.67
N PHE A 42 2.58 -4.20 5.00
CA PHE A 42 2.25 -2.90 5.58
C PHE A 42 1.23 -3.02 6.72
N ILE A 43 0.10 -3.70 6.48
CA ILE A 43 -0.94 -3.91 7.50
C ILE A 43 -0.37 -4.65 8.71
N ALA A 44 0.50 -5.63 8.49
CA ALA A 44 1.19 -6.37 9.53
C ALA A 44 2.32 -5.59 10.24
N LYS A 45 2.48 -4.29 9.92
CA LYS A 45 3.51 -3.38 10.45
C LYS A 45 4.95 -3.91 10.29
N GLN A 46 5.20 -4.73 9.27
CA GLN A 46 6.53 -5.28 8.98
C GLN A 46 7.39 -4.34 8.12
N VAL A 47 6.74 -3.42 7.40
CA VAL A 47 7.39 -2.41 6.56
C VAL A 47 6.69 -1.07 6.73
N THR A 48 7.41 0.02 6.47
CA THR A 48 6.82 1.37 6.41
C THR A 48 5.90 1.51 5.20
N PHE A 49 5.04 2.52 5.22
CA PHE A 49 4.20 2.89 4.08
C PHE A 49 5.03 3.07 2.79
N GLU A 50 6.14 3.84 2.88
CA GLU A 50 7.01 4.11 1.75
C GLU A 50 7.64 2.83 1.18
N ARG A 51 8.10 1.93 2.06
CA ARG A 51 8.70 0.67 1.66
C ARG A 51 7.67 -0.26 1.02
N ALA A 52 6.43 -0.27 1.50
CA ALA A 52 5.36 -1.05 0.89
C ALA A 52 5.01 -0.54 -0.52
N ALA A 53 4.94 0.77 -0.71
CA ALA A 53 4.73 1.37 -2.03
C ALA A 53 5.86 0.98 -2.99
N GLU A 54 7.12 1.10 -2.57
CA GLU A 54 8.28 0.68 -3.37
C GLU A 54 8.21 -0.81 -3.76
N LEU A 55 7.94 -1.69 -2.78
CA LEU A 55 7.84 -3.13 -3.00
C LEU A 55 6.67 -3.49 -3.92
N SER A 56 5.58 -2.71 -3.92
CA SER A 56 4.45 -2.91 -4.82
C SER A 56 4.74 -2.49 -6.27
N GLY A 57 5.78 -1.69 -6.49
CA GLY A 57 6.11 -1.11 -7.80
C GLY A 57 5.19 0.06 -8.19
N TYR A 58 4.48 0.66 -7.24
CA TYR A 58 3.62 1.83 -7.44
C TYR A 58 4.22 3.08 -6.78
N SER A 59 3.83 4.26 -7.27
CA SER A 59 4.14 5.51 -6.58
C SER A 59 3.41 5.59 -5.23
N LEU A 60 3.87 6.45 -4.32
CA LEU A 60 3.19 6.65 -3.03
C LEU A 60 1.71 7.04 -3.22
N ASN A 61 1.42 7.95 -4.16
CA ASN A 61 0.05 8.40 -4.44
C ASN A 61 -0.81 7.28 -5.02
N ASP A 62 -0.27 6.47 -5.92
CA ASP A 62 -1.01 5.32 -6.47
C ASP A 62 -1.26 4.26 -5.40
N PHE A 63 -0.29 4.05 -4.51
CA PHE A 63 -0.44 3.13 -3.39
C PHE A 63 -1.50 3.60 -2.39
N ILE A 64 -1.61 4.91 -2.11
CA ILE A 64 -2.71 5.50 -1.34
C ILE A 64 -4.06 5.20 -2.00
N ASN A 65 -4.18 5.42 -3.32
CA ASN A 65 -5.42 5.15 -4.05
C ASN A 65 -5.80 3.68 -3.98
N ILE A 66 -4.82 2.76 -4.02
CA ILE A 66 -5.03 1.33 -3.85
C ILE A 66 -5.54 1.00 -2.44
N LEU A 67 -4.87 1.49 -1.40
CA LEU A 67 -5.27 1.26 -0.01
C LEU A 67 -6.69 1.78 0.25
N ASN A 68 -7.03 2.97 -0.26
CA ASN A 68 -8.37 3.54 -0.17
C ASN A 68 -9.44 2.66 -0.85
N LYS A 69 -9.16 2.13 -2.04
CA LYS A 69 -10.07 1.19 -2.74
C LYS A 69 -10.30 -0.10 -1.95
N LEU A 70 -9.30 -0.52 -1.19
CA LEU A 70 -9.37 -1.69 -0.30
C LEU A 70 -9.98 -1.38 1.07
N GLY A 71 -10.35 -0.12 1.34
CA GLY A 71 -10.87 0.31 2.64
C GLY A 71 -9.82 0.31 3.75
N ILE A 72 -8.53 0.34 3.40
CA ILE A 72 -7.42 0.37 4.36
C ILE A 72 -7.03 1.83 4.57
N ASN A 73 -7.13 2.29 5.82
CA ASN A 73 -6.58 3.58 6.18
C ASN A 73 -5.05 3.47 6.30
N TRP A 74 -4.33 4.27 5.52
CA TRP A 74 -2.86 4.27 5.45
C TRP A 74 -2.23 5.26 6.45
N MET A 75 -3.01 6.22 6.95
CA MET A 75 -2.65 7.10 8.05
C MET A 75 -3.27 6.55 9.33
N GLU A 76 -2.46 6.18 10.31
CA GLU A 76 -2.98 6.07 11.68
C GLU A 76 -3.22 7.49 12.16
N TYR A 77 -4.46 7.85 12.48
CA TYR A 77 -4.73 9.14 13.14
C TYR A 77 -4.22 9.03 14.57
N GLY A 78 -2.99 9.49 14.78
CA GLY A 78 -2.26 9.42 16.02
C GLY A 78 -2.36 10.72 16.83
N GLU A 79 -1.64 10.73 17.95
CA GLU A 79 -1.58 11.89 18.84
C GLU A 79 -0.91 13.09 18.15
N GLU A 80 0.04 12.85 17.24
CA GLU A 80 0.66 13.92 16.43
C GLU A 80 -0.31 14.54 15.43
N GLU A 81 -1.06 13.77 14.62
CA GLU A 81 -2.07 14.36 13.72
C GLU A 81 -3.16 15.11 14.49
N TYR A 82 -3.55 14.60 15.67
CA TYR A 82 -4.49 15.29 16.55
C TYR A 82 -3.95 16.64 17.05
N LEU A 83 -2.66 16.69 17.42
CA LEU A 83 -2.01 17.91 17.87
C LEU A 83 -1.86 18.93 16.73
N ASP A 84 -1.50 18.47 15.53
CA ASP A 84 -1.41 19.32 14.34
C ASP A 84 -2.78 19.92 13.97
N ASP A 85 -3.84 19.11 13.99
CA ASP A 85 -5.22 19.58 13.78
C ASP A 85 -5.64 20.59 14.85
N MET A 86 -5.32 20.32 16.13
CA MET A 86 -5.58 21.25 17.24
C MET A 86 -4.86 22.59 17.06
N GLU A 87 -3.63 22.58 16.56
CA GLU A 87 -2.88 23.81 16.27
C GLU A 87 -3.50 24.58 15.10
N ALA A 88 -3.89 23.89 14.03
CA ALA A 88 -4.59 24.48 12.91
C ALA A 88 -5.93 25.14 13.33
N LEU A 89 -6.72 24.45 14.17
CA LEU A 89 -7.98 24.98 14.71
C LEU A 89 -7.76 26.22 15.58
N ARG A 90 -6.70 26.26 16.40
CA ARG A 90 -6.35 27.44 17.21
C ARG A 90 -6.01 28.65 16.34
N LYS A 91 -5.31 28.45 15.22
CA LYS A 91 -5.00 29.54 14.27
C LYS A 91 -6.25 30.12 13.64
N ILE A 92 -7.23 29.29 13.32
CA ILE A 92 -8.51 29.71 12.72
C ILE A 92 -9.42 30.42 13.74
N GLN A 93 -9.38 30.03 15.02
CA GLN A 93 -10.18 30.66 16.09
C GLN A 93 -9.53 31.91 16.70
N GLY A 94 -8.27 32.17 16.39
CA GLY A 94 -7.51 33.33 16.86
C GLY A 94 -7.54 34.55 15.92
N GLU A 95 -8.27 34.46 14.81
CA GLU A 95 -8.67 35.58 13.93
C GLU A 95 -10.13 36.00 14.21
#